data_AF-K2EYI8-F1
#
_entry.id   AF-K2EYI8-F1
#
_cell.length_a   1.000
_cell.length_b   1.000
_cell.length_c   1.000
_cell.angle_alpha   90.00
_cell.angle_beta   90.00
_cell.angle_gamma   90.00
#
_symmetry.space_group_name_H-M   'P 1'
#
loop_
_entity.id
_entity.type
_entity.pdbx_description
1 polymer ?
#
loop_
_entity_poly.entity_id
_entity_poly.type
_entity_poly.pdbx_seq_one_letter_code
_entity_poly.pdbx_strand_id
1 'polypeptide(L)'
;MLGIKDKIDLEAVEMFFSQDNGEKKKRVTPSEVIKTVCSFYNIRPSHLKSPSRAASIAFYRQITMYLLQKELGLTLVEVAETLNRKDHTTALHAKQKINNLLLHDQNLKKEIDAITQSLFQST
;
A
#
# COMPACT_ATOMS: atom_id res chain seq x y z
N MET A 1 -16.56 41.12 17.92
CA MET A 1 -16.14 39.72 17.75
C MET A 1 -15.08 39.69 16.66
N LEU A 2 -13.79 39.69 17.02
CA LEU A 2 -12.72 39.37 16.09
C LEU A 2 -12.30 37.92 16.36
N GLY A 3 -12.38 37.10 15.32
CA GLY A 3 -12.03 35.70 15.35
C GLY A 3 -10.58 35.50 15.78
N ILE A 4 -10.40 34.58 16.72
CA ILE A 4 -9.13 34.06 17.17
C ILE A 4 -8.50 33.35 15.97
N LYS A 5 -7.58 34.04 15.28
CA LYS A 5 -6.58 33.36 14.45
C LYS A 5 -5.54 32.85 15.43
N ASP A 6 -5.68 31.62 15.88
CA ASP A 6 -4.60 30.91 16.54
C ASP A 6 -3.42 30.90 15.55
N LYS A 7 -2.38 31.66 15.90
CA LYS A 7 -1.09 31.56 15.23
C LYS A 7 -0.59 30.16 15.54
N ILE A 8 -0.60 29.29 14.54
CA ILE A 8 0.13 28.03 14.63
C ILE A 8 1.60 28.43 14.68
N ASP A 9 2.21 28.28 15.86
CA ASP A 9 3.63 28.56 16.05
C ASP A 9 4.44 27.65 15.11
N LEU A 10 5.35 28.25 14.33
CA LEU A 10 6.25 27.52 13.44
C LEU A 10 7.04 26.44 14.22
N GLU A 11 7.30 26.72 15.49
CA GLU A 11 7.99 25.84 16.44
C GLU A 11 7.19 24.55 16.74
N ALA A 12 5.86 24.62 16.81
CA ALA A 12 5.02 23.43 16.99
C ALA A 12 4.99 22.56 15.73
N VAL A 13 5.07 23.18 14.55
CA VAL A 13 5.15 22.49 13.26
C VAL A 13 6.50 21.76 13.15
N GLU A 14 7.59 22.43 13.48
CA GLU A 14 8.94 21.82 13.49
C GLU A 14 9.08 20.71 14.53
N MET A 15 8.46 20.85 15.71
CA MET A 15 8.42 19.78 16.72
C MET A 15 7.62 18.56 16.25
N PHE A 16 6.50 18.76 15.55
CA PHE A 16 5.72 17.67 14.96
C PHE A 16 6.53 16.90 13.90
N PHE A 17 7.35 17.61 13.11
CA PHE A 17 8.24 16.98 12.12
C PHE A 17 9.53 16.39 12.72
N SER A 18 9.96 16.85 13.90
CA SER A 18 11.18 16.38 14.58
C SER A 18 10.97 15.12 15.43
N GLN A 19 9.72 14.79 15.75
CA GLN A 19 9.37 13.63 16.59
C GLN A 19 9.49 12.28 15.87
N ASP A 20 9.84 12.29 14.58
CA ASP A 20 10.06 11.11 13.73
C ASP A 20 11.56 10.68 13.65
N ASN A 21 12.40 11.15 14.58
CA ASN A 21 13.81 10.75 14.71
C ASN A 21 14.02 9.65 15.77
N GLY A 22 13.25 8.57 15.71
CA GLY A 22 13.38 7.41 16.60
C GLY A 22 13.65 6.12 15.81
N GLU A 23 14.93 5.79 15.63
CA GLU A 23 15.44 4.61 14.89
C GLU A 23 15.07 4.62 13.39
N LYS A 24 16.06 4.63 12.49
CA LYS A 24 15.81 4.42 11.05
C LYS A 24 15.34 2.98 10.80
N LYS A 25 14.12 2.63 11.22
CA LYS A 25 13.36 1.53 10.61
C LYS A 25 13.23 1.92 9.16
N LYS A 26 14.03 1.29 8.30
CA LYS A 26 14.03 1.53 6.86
C LYS A 26 12.58 1.45 6.38
N ARG A 27 12.08 2.56 5.85
CA ARG A 27 10.69 2.66 5.40
C ARG A 27 10.55 1.88 4.12
N VAL A 28 9.69 0.86 4.14
CA VAL A 28 9.31 0.13 2.94
C VAL A 28 8.68 1.10 1.94
N THR A 29 9.07 0.97 0.68
CA THR A 29 8.60 1.82 -0.42
C THR A 29 7.53 1.11 -1.26
N PRO A 30 6.66 1.86 -1.98
CA PRO A 30 5.69 1.26 -2.91
C PRO A 30 6.34 0.35 -3.97
N SER A 31 7.56 0.70 -4.40
CA SER A 31 8.35 -0.08 -5.36
C SER A 31 8.75 -1.45 -4.80
N GLU A 32 9.12 -1.52 -3.52
CA GLU A 32 9.45 -2.78 -2.84
C GLU A 32 8.24 -3.68 -2.68
N VAL A 33 7.07 -3.12 -2.36
CA VAL A 33 5.80 -3.89 -2.34
C VAL A 33 5.53 -4.51 -3.70
N ILE A 34 5.59 -3.71 -4.78
CA ILE A 34 5.38 -4.19 -6.15
C ILE A 34 6.38 -5.31 -6.49
N LYS A 35 7.68 -5.10 -6.21
CA LYS A 35 8.72 -6.09 -6.49
C LYS A 35 8.51 -7.39 -5.73
N THR A 36 8.14 -7.30 -4.45
CA THR A 36 7.94 -8.47 -3.59
C THR A 36 6.75 -9.29 -4.07
N VAL A 37 5.61 -8.65 -4.38
CA VAL A 37 4.43 -9.34 -4.95
C VAL A 37 4.77 -9.96 -6.31
N CYS A 38 5.52 -9.24 -7.16
CA CYS A 38 5.94 -9.74 -8.47
C CYS A 38 6.83 -10.97 -8.35
N SER A 39 7.77 -10.96 -7.40
CA SER A 39 8.65 -12.09 -7.12
C SER A 39 7.85 -13.30 -6.64
N PHE A 40 6.92 -13.08 -5.69
CA PHE A 40 6.09 -14.15 -5.12
C PHE A 40 5.26 -14.88 -6.17
N TYR A 41 4.61 -14.16 -7.09
CA TYR A 41 3.77 -14.74 -8.14
C TYR A 41 4.52 -15.00 -9.46
N ASN A 42 5.84 -14.80 -9.49
CA ASN A 42 6.69 -14.94 -10.67
C ASN A 42 6.17 -14.18 -11.91
N ILE A 43 5.89 -12.88 -11.73
CA ILE A 43 5.43 -11.98 -12.79
C ILE A 43 6.33 -10.75 -12.91
N ARG A 44 6.27 -10.06 -14.05
CA ARG A 44 6.93 -8.76 -14.22
C ARG A 44 6.10 -7.60 -13.63
N PRO A 45 6.74 -6.55 -13.07
CA PRO A 45 6.03 -5.35 -12.59
C PRO A 45 5.15 -4.66 -13.65
N SER A 46 5.52 -4.76 -14.93
CA SER A 46 4.70 -4.27 -16.04
C SER A 46 3.32 -4.91 -16.10
N HIS A 47 3.16 -6.17 -15.67
CA HIS A 47 1.85 -6.83 -15.66
C HIS A 47 0.89 -6.18 -14.67
N LEU A 48 1.37 -5.78 -13.49
CA LEU A 48 0.54 -5.09 -12.50
C LEU A 48 0.07 -3.71 -12.98
N LYS A 49 0.91 -3.02 -13.77
CA LYS A 49 0.58 -1.73 -14.39
C LYS A 49 -0.16 -1.84 -15.72
N SER A 50 -0.22 -3.03 -16.33
CA SER A 50 -0.85 -3.25 -17.65
C SER A 50 -2.38 -3.20 -17.59
N PRO A 51 -3.09 -2.87 -18.69
CA PRO A 51 -4.56 -2.95 -18.73
C PRO A 51 -5.10 -4.40 -18.74
N SER A 52 -4.24 -5.43 -18.66
CA SER A 52 -4.66 -6.83 -18.71
C SER A 52 -5.74 -7.14 -17.68
N ARG A 53 -6.76 -7.87 -18.15
CA ARG A 53 -7.91 -8.38 -17.40
C ARG A 53 -7.80 -9.87 -17.10
N ALA A 54 -6.66 -10.51 -17.38
CA ALA A 54 -6.43 -11.89 -16.99
C ALA A 54 -6.68 -12.05 -15.49
N ALA A 55 -7.47 -13.05 -15.09
CA ALA A 55 -7.99 -13.17 -13.74
C ALA A 55 -6.87 -13.19 -12.69
N SER A 56 -5.78 -13.92 -12.95
CA SER A 56 -4.59 -13.96 -12.10
C SER A 56 -3.94 -12.58 -11.95
N ILE A 57 -3.68 -11.88 -13.06
CA ILE A 57 -3.07 -10.54 -13.03
C ILE A 57 -3.96 -9.52 -12.31
N ALA A 58 -5.28 -9.58 -12.51
CA ALA A 58 -6.23 -8.74 -11.80
C ALA A 58 -6.21 -9.03 -10.30
N PHE A 59 -6.13 -10.30 -9.91
CA PHE A 59 -6.05 -10.72 -8.51
C PHE A 59 -4.74 -10.28 -7.84
N TYR A 60 -3.59 -10.49 -8.48
CA TYR A 60 -2.29 -10.05 -7.96
C TYR A 60 -2.22 -8.52 -7.80
N ARG A 61 -2.86 -7.79 -8.71
CA ARG A 61 -3.02 -6.34 -8.60
C ARG A 61 -3.89 -5.94 -7.41
N GLN A 62 -4.99 -6.66 -7.15
CA GLN A 62 -5.83 -6.42 -5.97
C GLN A 62 -5.06 -6.66 -4.67
N ILE A 63 -4.24 -7.71 -4.60
CA ILE A 63 -3.33 -7.97 -3.48
C ILE A 63 -2.33 -6.83 -3.30
N THR A 64 -1.74 -6.35 -4.40
CA THR A 64 -0.80 -5.22 -4.35
C THR A 64 -1.48 -3.95 -3.84
N MET A 65 -2.69 -3.63 -4.31
CA MET A 65 -3.48 -2.49 -3.82
C MET A 65 -3.76 -2.59 -2.32
N TYR A 66 -4.13 -3.78 -1.86
CA TYR A 66 -4.37 -4.04 -0.45
C TYR A 66 -3.10 -3.82 0.40
N LEU A 67 -1.96 -4.37 -0.01
CA LEU A 67 -0.70 -4.25 0.72
C LEU A 67 -0.17 -2.81 0.74
N LEU A 68 -0.26 -2.08 -0.38
CA LEU A 68 0.13 -0.67 -0.44
C LEU A 68 -0.65 0.17 0.57
N GLN A 69 -1.94 -0.07 0.73
CA GLN A 69 -2.73 0.64 1.72
C GLN A 69 -2.47 0.15 3.14
N LYS A 70 -2.39 -1.17 3.35
CA LYS A 70 -2.25 -1.77 4.69
C LYS A 70 -0.89 -1.48 5.31
N GLU A 71 0.18 -1.69 4.55
CA GLU A 71 1.55 -1.62 5.06
C GLU A 71 2.13 -0.20 4.97
N LEU A 72 1.70 0.61 4.00
CA LEU A 72 2.24 1.96 3.77
C LEU A 72 1.25 3.10 4.03
N GLY A 73 -0.01 2.79 4.36
CA GLY A 73 -1.02 3.82 4.66
C GLY A 73 -1.45 4.67 3.47
N LEU A 74 -1.14 4.27 2.23
CA LEU A 74 -1.48 5.05 1.03
C LEU A 74 -2.99 5.25 0.87
N THR A 75 -3.37 6.45 0.43
CA THR A 75 -4.74 6.79 0.05
C THR A 75 -5.17 6.01 -1.19
N LEU A 76 -6.48 5.92 -1.43
CA LEU A 76 -7.03 5.23 -2.60
C LEU A 76 -6.53 5.80 -3.93
N VAL A 77 -6.28 7.12 -3.97
CA VAL A 77 -5.74 7.82 -5.14
C VAL A 77 -4.28 7.42 -5.36
N GLU A 78 -3.43 7.51 -4.34
CA GLU A 78 -2.01 7.14 -4.44
C GLU A 78 -1.81 5.66 -4.83
N VAL A 79 -2.65 4.76 -4.29
CA VAL A 79 -2.64 3.34 -4.67
C VAL A 79 -3.00 3.17 -6.15
N ALA A 80 -4.02 3.87 -6.62
CA ALA A 80 -4.45 3.81 -8.01
C ALA A 80 -3.37 4.35 -8.96
N GLU A 81 -2.78 5.50 -8.64
CA GLU A 81 -1.68 6.13 -9.39
C GLU A 81 -0.45 5.22 -9.46
N THR A 82 -0.05 4.63 -8.33
CA THR A 82 1.09 3.69 -8.23
C THR A 82 0.97 2.52 -9.23
N LEU A 83 -0.26 2.06 -9.50
CA LEU A 83 -0.58 0.94 -10.39
C LEU A 83 -1.17 1.37 -11.74
N ASN A 84 -1.03 2.65 -12.10
CA ASN A 84 -1.51 3.26 -13.34
C ASN A 84 -3.02 3.03 -13.58
N ARG A 85 -3.85 3.29 -12.56
CA ARG A 85 -5.32 3.20 -12.60
C ARG A 85 -5.94 4.57 -12.46
N LYS A 86 -6.93 4.83 -13.31
CA LYS A 86 -7.68 6.10 -13.35
C LYS A 86 -8.76 6.18 -12.28
N ASP A 87 -9.37 5.04 -11.94
CA ASP A 87 -10.50 4.99 -11.02
C ASP A 87 -10.04 4.54 -9.63
N HIS A 88 -9.99 5.47 -8.68
CA HIS A 88 -9.58 5.22 -7.30
C HIS A 88 -10.53 4.28 -6.55
N THR A 89 -11.79 4.17 -6.99
CA THR A 89 -12.73 3.19 -6.42
C THR A 89 -12.28 1.75 -6.70
N THR A 90 -11.43 1.53 -7.72
CA THR A 90 -10.79 0.23 -7.97
C THR A 90 -9.94 -0.21 -6.77
N ALA A 91 -9.21 0.72 -6.14
CA ALA A 91 -8.42 0.42 -4.95
C ALA A 91 -9.33 0.11 -3.75
N LEU A 92 -10.48 0.79 -3.63
CA LEU A 92 -11.48 0.53 -2.60
C LEU A 92 -12.07 -0.89 -2.75
N HIS A 93 -12.51 -1.23 -3.97
CA HIS A 93 -13.06 -2.54 -4.27
C HIS A 93 -12.03 -3.65 -4.07
N ALA A 94 -10.78 -3.42 -4.45
CA ALA A 94 -9.68 -4.34 -4.18
C ALA A 94 -9.51 -4.61 -2.69
N LYS A 95 -9.43 -3.54 -1.88
CA LYS A 95 -9.33 -3.65 -0.41
C LYS A 95 -10.47 -4.45 0.18
N GLN A 96 -11.72 -4.11 -0.15
CA GLN A 96 -12.90 -4.81 0.35
C GLN A 96 -12.88 -6.29 -0.04
N LYS A 97 -12.56 -6.59 -1.31
CA LYS A 97 -12.48 -7.96 -1.80
C LYS A 97 -11.42 -8.78 -1.06
N ILE A 98 -10.19 -8.26 -0.93
CA ILE A 98 -9.11 -8.99 -0.25
C ILE A 98 -9.42 -9.16 1.24
N ASN A 99 -9.95 -8.14 1.92
CA ASN A 99 -10.40 -8.27 3.30
C ASN A 99 -11.44 -9.38 3.47
N ASN A 100 -12.45 -9.43 2.60
CA ASN A 100 -13.47 -10.47 2.65
C ASN A 100 -12.86 -11.85 2.44
N LEU A 101 -12.00 -12.02 1.42
CA LEU A 101 -11.31 -13.29 1.15
C LEU A 101 -10.46 -13.75 2.34
N LEU A 102 -9.75 -12.84 2.99
CA LEU A 102 -8.94 -13.15 4.17
C LEU A 102 -9.73 -13.71 5.37
N LEU A 103 -11.05 -13.50 5.41
CA LEU A 103 -11.90 -14.07 6.47
C LEU A 103 -12.13 -15.57 6.31
N HIS A 104 -12.06 -16.11 5.08
CA HIS A 104 -12.44 -17.49 4.78
C HIS A 104 -11.40 -18.28 4.00
N ASP A 105 -10.42 -17.63 3.37
CA ASP A 105 -9.34 -18.27 2.63
C ASP A 105 -8.04 -18.27 3.44
N GLN A 106 -7.79 -19.38 4.14
CA GLN A 106 -6.58 -19.60 4.93
C GLN A 106 -5.32 -19.67 4.05
N ASN A 107 -5.43 -20.10 2.79
CA ASN A 107 -4.28 -20.16 1.89
C ASN A 107 -3.88 -18.75 1.48
N LEU A 108 -4.84 -17.92 1.06
CA LEU A 108 -4.58 -16.51 0.76
C LEU A 108 -3.99 -15.77 1.97
N LYS A 109 -4.48 -16.05 3.18
CA LYS A 109 -3.91 -15.47 4.40
C LYS A 109 -2.44 -15.82 4.55
N LYS A 110 -2.07 -17.10 4.38
CA LYS A 110 -0.67 -17.54 4.42
C LYS A 110 0.18 -16.90 3.32
N GLU A 111 -0.37 -16.77 2.10
CA GLU A 111 0.32 -16.08 1.00
C GLU A 111 0.62 -14.62 1.36
N ILE A 112 -0.39 -13.87 1.83
CA ILE A 112 -0.23 -12.47 2.24
C ILE A 112 0.76 -12.34 3.39
N ASP A 113 0.68 -13.20 4.40
CA ASP A 113 1.62 -13.20 5.53
C ASP A 113 3.06 -13.46 5.05
N ALA A 114 3.27 -14.38 4.12
CA ALA A 114 4.59 -14.68 3.54
C ALA A 114 5.15 -13.51 2.70
N ILE A 115 4.29 -12.83 1.92
CA ILE A 115 4.65 -11.63 1.16
C ILE A 115 5.06 -10.51 2.14
N THR A 116 4.26 -10.26 3.17
CA THR A 116 4.53 -9.23 4.18
C THR A 116 5.81 -9.54 4.95
N GLN A 117 6.07 -10.79 5.32
CA GLN A 117 7.34 -11.18 5.96
C GLN A 117 8.53 -10.89 5.04
N SER A 118 8.45 -11.28 3.76
CA SER A 118 9.52 -11.06 2.79
C SER A 118 9.84 -9.58 2.58
N LEU A 119 8.81 -8.73 2.67
CA LEU A 119 8.91 -7.27 2.53
C LEU A 119 9.76 -6.64 3.64
N PHE A 120 9.60 -7.10 4.88
CA PHE A 120 10.33 -6.58 6.03
C PHE A 120 11.64 -7.32 6.34
N GLN A 121 11.87 -8.51 5.76
CA GLN A 121 13.13 -9.25 5.89
C GLN A 121 14.18 -8.86 4.84
N SER A 122 13.76 -8.41 3.66
CA SER A 122 14.68 -7.99 2.58
C SER A 122 15.27 -6.59 2.76
N THR A 123 15.00 -5.95 3.90
CA THR A 123 15.26 -4.54 4.17
C THR A 123 16.11 -4.38 5.41
#